data_AF-A0AAW0K0T4-F1
#
_entry.id   AF-A0AAW0K0T4-F1
#
_cell.length_a   1.000
_cell.length_b   1.000
_cell.length_c   1.000
_cell.angle_alpha   90.00
_cell.angle_beta   90.00
_cell.angle_gamma   90.00
#
_symmetry.space_group_name_H-M   'P 1'
#
loop_
_entity.id
_entity.type
_entity.pdbx_description
1 polymer ?
#
loop_
_entity_poly.entity_id
_entity_poly.type
_entity_poly.pdbx_seq_one_letter_code
_entity_poly.pdbx_strand_id
1 'polypeptide(L)'
;EDVELIAKLGFEYYRFSISWSRIFPDGLGTKINDEGINYYNNLINALLEKGSSIEPYLAAHHQILAHAAAVSIYRSKYKDKQGGQVGLVLDCEWAEANSEKNEDKTAAARRLDFQLGWYLHPIYFGDYPEVMQERLGDRLPKFSEEERDLLRNSIDFVGLNHYTSRFIAHVPDSPEEGDFYKGQEMERIVEWEGGEKMVRRYDSSLSLSRSQIQILQCMDDEDNETSPLHEMIDDKLRVVYFKRYLAAVAQAIKLSYFIISYSVSIPVE
;
A
#
# COMPACT_ATOMS: atom_id res chain seq x y z
N GLU A 1 -13.24 29.36 0.01
CA GLU A 1 -14.73 29.10 -0.15
C GLU A 1 -15.03 27.60 -0.14
N ASP A 2 -14.13 26.67 -0.52
CA ASP A 2 -14.22 25.19 -0.50
C ASP A 2 -13.85 24.63 0.88
N VAL A 3 -13.00 25.31 1.60
CA VAL A 3 -12.58 24.89 2.96
C VAL A 3 -13.70 25.25 3.96
N GLU A 4 -14.47 26.40 3.76
CA GLU A 4 -15.62 26.81 4.61
C GLU A 4 -16.84 25.92 4.36
N LEU A 5 -17.04 25.46 3.19
CA LEU A 5 -18.11 24.51 2.81
C LEU A 5 -17.81 23.10 3.33
N ILE A 6 -16.55 22.83 3.36
CA ILE A 6 -16.08 21.53 3.89
C ILE A 6 -16.21 21.52 5.41
N ALA A 7 -16.04 22.60 6.01
CA ALA A 7 -16.22 22.76 7.47
C ALA A 7 -17.71 22.77 7.83
N LYS A 8 -18.58 23.37 7.09
CA LYS A 8 -20.03 23.47 7.34
C LYS A 8 -20.74 22.14 7.06
N LEU A 9 -20.06 21.28 6.29
CA LEU A 9 -20.66 19.98 5.89
C LEU A 9 -20.13 18.86 6.79
N GLY A 10 -19.26 19.40 7.89
CA GLY A 10 -18.83 18.52 8.99
C GLY A 10 -17.74 17.54 8.57
N PHE A 11 -16.97 17.81 7.49
CA PHE A 11 -15.91 16.90 6.99
C PHE A 11 -14.63 17.06 7.83
N GLU A 12 -14.14 16.15 8.44
CA GLU A 12 -13.07 16.06 9.46
C GLU A 12 -11.70 15.90 8.80
N TYR A 13 -11.64 15.90 7.41
CA TYR A 13 -10.33 15.86 6.71
C TYR A 13 -10.52 16.25 5.25
N TYR A 14 -9.39 16.96 4.65
CA TYR A 14 -9.38 17.51 3.28
C TYR A 14 -8.03 17.21 2.62
N ARG A 15 -8.14 16.17 1.67
CA ARG A 15 -6.87 15.80 0.97
C ARG A 15 -6.82 16.48 -0.40
N PHE A 16 -5.51 16.92 -0.66
CA PHE A 16 -5.32 17.54 -1.99
C PHE A 16 -3.93 17.14 -2.52
N SER A 17 -3.87 16.98 -3.80
CA SER A 17 -2.60 16.62 -4.49
C SER A 17 -1.91 17.89 -4.99
N ILE A 18 -0.58 17.80 -4.75
CA ILE A 18 0.23 18.94 -5.22
C ILE A 18 0.65 18.67 -6.67
N SER A 19 0.29 19.49 -7.43
CA SER A 19 0.67 19.41 -8.85
C SER A 19 2.13 19.83 -9.07
N TRP A 20 2.84 18.71 -9.53
CA TRP A 20 4.28 18.91 -9.79
C TRP A 20 4.50 19.97 -10.89
N SER A 21 3.69 20.05 -11.80
CA SER A 21 3.85 21.05 -12.88
C SER A 21 3.51 22.46 -12.37
N ARG A 22 2.80 22.51 -11.33
CA ARG A 22 2.45 23.81 -10.71
C ARG A 22 3.59 24.33 -9.82
N ILE A 23 4.34 23.29 -9.24
CA ILE A 23 5.48 23.71 -8.39
C ILE A 23 6.74 23.84 -9.26
N PHE A 24 6.76 23.01 -10.26
CA PHE A 24 7.91 23.08 -11.19
C PHE A 24 7.38 23.06 -12.63
N PRO A 25 7.15 24.19 -13.11
CA PRO A 25 6.45 24.27 -14.41
C PRO A 25 7.30 23.68 -15.54
N ASP A 26 8.51 23.60 -15.19
CA ASP A 26 9.38 23.04 -16.25
C ASP A 26 9.51 21.52 -16.10
N GLY A 27 8.89 20.99 -15.13
CA GLY A 27 8.79 19.53 -14.96
C GLY A 27 10.12 18.90 -14.52
N LEU A 28 11.16 19.76 -14.43
CA LEU A 28 12.51 19.22 -14.22
C LEU A 28 13.01 19.57 -12.82
N GLY A 29 12.19 20.43 -12.16
CA GLY A 29 12.55 20.76 -10.76
C GLY A 29 13.60 21.87 -10.67
N THR A 30 13.84 22.52 -11.73
CA THR A 30 14.94 23.52 -11.74
C THR A 30 14.37 24.93 -11.61
N LYS A 31 13.10 25.01 -11.92
CA LYS A 31 12.48 26.35 -11.75
C LYS A 31 11.25 26.22 -10.84
N ILE A 32 11.39 27.14 -9.82
CA ILE A 32 10.31 27.01 -8.81
C ILE A 32 9.28 28.12 -9.04
N ASN A 33 7.97 27.67 -8.93
CA ASN A 33 6.88 28.67 -9.04
C ASN A 33 6.37 29.01 -7.64
N ASP A 34 6.70 30.21 -7.09
CA ASP A 34 6.43 30.63 -5.68
C ASP A 34 4.93 30.87 -5.47
N GLU A 35 4.27 31.21 -6.49
CA GLU A 35 2.81 31.38 -6.37
C GLU A 35 2.10 30.03 -6.20
N GLY A 36 2.56 28.92 -6.81
CA GLY A 36 2.05 27.54 -6.63
C GLY A 36 2.34 27.01 -5.22
N ILE A 37 3.47 27.46 -4.72
CA ILE A 37 3.84 27.01 -3.35
C ILE A 37 2.98 27.77 -2.32
N ASN A 38 2.79 29.06 -2.57
CA ASN A 38 2.00 29.85 -1.60
C ASN A 38 0.52 29.42 -1.64
N TYR A 39 0.08 28.97 -2.65
CA TYR A 39 -1.31 28.45 -2.75
C TYR A 39 -1.47 27.19 -1.89
N TYR A 40 -0.50 26.23 -1.84
CA TYR A 40 -0.64 24.98 -1.06
C TYR A 40 -0.36 25.22 0.42
N ASN A 41 0.48 26.22 0.65
CA ASN A 41 0.73 26.58 2.06
C ASN A 41 -0.51 27.21 2.69
N ASN A 42 -1.18 28.05 1.95
CA ASN A 42 -2.41 28.67 2.49
C ASN A 42 -3.55 27.65 2.63
N LEU A 43 -3.60 26.67 1.85
CA LEU A 43 -4.60 25.59 1.91
C LEU A 43 -4.29 24.62 3.06
N ILE A 44 -3.13 24.28 3.29
CA ILE A 44 -2.71 23.36 4.36
C ILE A 44 -2.91 24.04 5.71
N ASN A 45 -2.57 25.32 5.79
CA ASN A 45 -2.75 26.03 7.07
C ASN A 45 -4.24 26.20 7.40
N ALA A 46 -4.99 26.33 6.42
CA ALA A 46 -6.45 26.44 6.61
C ALA A 46 -7.06 25.09 6.99
N LEU A 47 -6.51 23.98 6.59
CA LEU A 47 -6.97 22.60 6.89
C LEU A 47 -6.42 22.13 8.23
N LEU A 48 -5.30 22.53 8.62
CA LEU A 48 -4.72 22.22 9.94
C LEU A 48 -5.50 22.94 11.05
N GLU A 49 -6.04 23.98 10.75
CA GLU A 49 -6.89 24.68 11.74
C GLU A 49 -8.19 23.92 11.98
N LYS A 50 -8.46 22.67 11.10
CA LYS A 50 -9.82 22.11 11.19
C LYS A 50 -9.74 20.58 11.33
N GLY A 51 -8.67 19.63 11.79
CA GLY A 51 -8.37 18.31 12.39
C GLY A 51 -8.83 17.16 11.49
N SER A 52 -8.09 16.25 10.25
CA SER A 52 -8.84 15.66 9.12
C SER A 52 -8.49 14.18 8.94
N SER A 53 -9.29 13.03 9.18
CA SER A 53 -9.52 11.57 8.99
C SER A 53 -9.84 11.25 7.53
N ILE A 54 -9.68 12.09 6.44
CA ILE A 54 -10.04 11.92 5.02
C ILE A 54 -8.75 11.92 4.19
N GLU A 55 -7.64 12.16 4.59
CA GLU A 55 -6.42 12.52 3.85
C GLU A 55 -5.77 11.26 3.26
N PRO A 56 -5.88 10.09 3.86
CA PRO A 56 -5.13 8.94 3.32
C PRO A 56 -5.86 8.31 2.12
N TYR A 57 -7.20 8.42 2.05
CA TYR A 57 -7.93 7.76 0.93
C TYR A 57 -7.87 8.62 -0.33
N LEU A 58 -7.89 9.89 -0.13
CA LEU A 58 -7.73 10.77 -1.31
C LEU A 58 -6.31 10.66 -1.88
N ALA A 59 -5.35 10.68 -0.94
CA ALA A 59 -3.93 10.54 -1.41
C ALA A 59 -3.81 9.21 -2.20
N ALA A 60 -4.32 8.14 -1.62
CA ALA A 60 -4.21 6.85 -2.33
C ALA A 60 -4.94 6.90 -3.69
N HIS A 61 -6.07 7.53 -3.74
CA HIS A 61 -6.82 7.70 -5.00
C HIS A 61 -5.96 8.33 -6.10
N HIS A 62 -5.31 9.39 -5.80
CA HIS A 62 -4.50 10.07 -6.82
C HIS A 62 -3.20 9.31 -7.10
N GLN A 63 -2.68 8.62 -6.08
CA GLN A 63 -1.49 7.79 -6.38
C GLN A 63 -1.84 6.70 -7.40
N ILE A 64 -3.04 6.11 -7.25
CA ILE A 64 -3.43 5.04 -8.18
C ILE A 64 -3.61 5.64 -9.59
N LEU A 65 -4.17 6.83 -9.74
CA LEU A 65 -4.36 7.45 -11.07
C LEU A 65 -3.01 7.85 -11.68
N ALA A 66 -2.22 8.43 -10.81
CA ALA A 66 -0.88 8.77 -11.32
C ALA A 66 -0.14 7.55 -11.87
N HIS A 67 -0.20 6.47 -11.06
CA HIS A 67 0.42 5.24 -11.58
C HIS A 67 -0.16 4.86 -12.94
N ALA A 68 -1.47 4.85 -13.07
CA ALA A 68 -2.08 4.44 -14.35
C ALA A 68 -1.67 5.39 -15.48
N ALA A 69 -1.63 6.64 -15.21
CA ALA A 69 -1.21 7.61 -16.24
C ALA A 69 0.23 7.34 -16.70
N ALA A 70 1.08 7.12 -15.75
CA ALA A 70 2.48 6.82 -16.12
C ALA A 70 2.57 5.55 -16.98
N VAL A 71 1.80 4.56 -16.58
CA VAL A 71 1.85 3.31 -17.38
C VAL A 71 1.32 3.61 -18.80
N SER A 72 0.26 4.38 -18.88
CA SER A 72 -0.27 4.73 -20.21
C SER A 72 0.78 5.42 -21.08
N ILE A 73 1.52 6.30 -20.52
CA ILE A 73 2.57 7.01 -21.29
C ILE A 73 3.67 6.03 -21.70
N TYR A 74 4.12 5.22 -20.72
CA TYR A 74 5.18 4.26 -21.08
C TYR A 74 4.72 3.36 -22.24
N ARG A 75 3.51 2.97 -22.20
CA ARG A 75 3.05 1.99 -23.22
C ARG A 75 2.92 2.69 -24.58
N SER A 76 2.48 3.92 -24.52
CA SER A 76 2.25 4.60 -25.80
C SER A 76 3.56 5.12 -26.41
N LYS A 77 4.48 5.38 -25.58
CA LYS A 77 5.62 6.11 -26.20
C LYS A 77 6.88 5.24 -26.14
N TYR A 78 6.94 4.30 -25.21
CA TYR A 78 8.31 3.77 -24.97
C TYR A 78 8.28 2.25 -25.07
N LYS A 79 7.15 1.58 -24.98
CA LYS A 79 7.12 0.11 -24.84
C LYS A 79 7.62 -0.55 -26.13
N ASP A 80 7.28 -0.01 -27.30
CA ASP A 80 7.70 -0.69 -28.55
C ASP A 80 9.22 -0.64 -28.73
N LYS A 81 9.79 0.36 -28.10
CA LYS A 81 11.27 0.48 -28.28
C LYS A 81 12.02 -0.24 -27.18
N GLN A 82 11.47 -0.20 -25.95
CA GLN A 82 12.30 -0.68 -24.81
C GLN A 82 11.89 -2.11 -24.43
N GLY A 83 10.62 -2.43 -24.67
CA GLY A 83 10.18 -3.82 -24.43
C GLY A 83 10.08 -4.11 -22.94
N GLY A 84 10.05 -3.05 -22.02
CA GLY A 84 10.02 -3.31 -20.57
C GLY A 84 8.60 -3.50 -20.03
N GLN A 85 8.58 -3.86 -18.65
CA GLN A 85 7.28 -4.01 -17.92
C GLN A 85 7.21 -3.00 -16.77
N VAL A 86 5.97 -2.55 -16.54
CA VAL A 86 5.79 -1.60 -15.42
C VAL A 86 4.82 -2.22 -14.40
N GLY A 87 5.31 -2.15 -13.09
CA GLY A 87 4.42 -2.68 -12.04
C GLY A 87 4.30 -1.71 -10.86
N LEU A 88 3.55 -2.25 -9.84
CA LEU A 88 3.34 -1.52 -8.58
C LEU A 88 3.80 -2.38 -7.41
N VAL A 89 4.60 -1.66 -6.59
CA VAL A 89 5.09 -2.42 -5.41
C VAL A 89 4.29 -1.97 -4.18
N LEU A 90 3.74 -2.96 -3.49
CA LEU A 90 2.92 -2.61 -2.31
C LEU A 90 3.50 -3.26 -1.05
N ASP A 91 3.46 -2.39 -0.09
CA ASP A 91 3.80 -2.99 1.22
C ASP A 91 2.71 -4.00 1.64
N CYS A 92 3.35 -5.12 2.19
CA CYS A 92 2.35 -6.14 2.55
C CYS A 92 2.72 -6.74 3.90
N GLU A 93 1.90 -6.36 4.90
CA GLU A 93 1.90 -7.12 6.16
C GLU A 93 0.75 -8.14 6.13
N TRP A 94 1.24 -9.34 6.01
CA TRP A 94 0.16 -10.34 5.83
C TRP A 94 -0.69 -10.45 7.11
N ALA A 95 -2.06 -10.65 6.82
CA ALA A 95 -3.00 -10.72 7.97
C ALA A 95 -3.58 -12.14 8.06
N GLU A 96 -3.41 -12.64 9.38
CA GLU A 96 -3.98 -13.97 9.67
C GLU A 96 -4.97 -13.85 10.82
N ALA A 97 -6.03 -14.68 10.59
CA ALA A 97 -7.03 -14.60 11.67
C ALA A 97 -6.46 -15.14 12.99
N ASN A 98 -6.83 -14.47 14.03
CA ASN A 98 -6.27 -14.86 15.35
C ASN A 98 -6.93 -16.12 15.88
N SER A 99 -8.13 -16.42 15.38
CA SER A 99 -8.85 -17.65 15.80
C SER A 99 -9.74 -18.14 14.65
N GLU A 100 -10.50 -19.30 14.92
CA GLU A 100 -11.38 -19.87 13.88
C GLU A 100 -12.75 -19.16 13.89
N LYS A 101 -12.81 -18.12 14.66
CA LYS A 101 -14.08 -17.36 14.66
C LYS A 101 -14.25 -16.61 13.32
N ASN A 102 -15.51 -16.65 12.89
CA ASN A 102 -15.78 -15.97 11.60
C ASN A 102 -15.46 -14.48 11.67
N GLU A 103 -15.63 -13.94 12.77
CA GLU A 103 -15.35 -12.49 12.90
C GLU A 103 -13.86 -12.19 12.71
N ASP A 104 -13.04 -13.05 13.26
CA ASP A 104 -11.58 -12.82 13.09
C ASP A 104 -11.16 -13.09 11.64
N LYS A 105 -11.81 -14.06 11.05
CA LYS A 105 -11.47 -14.31 9.63
C LYS A 105 -11.88 -13.11 8.77
N THR A 106 -13.06 -12.62 9.03
CA THR A 106 -13.53 -11.43 8.29
C THR A 106 -12.61 -10.23 8.56
N ALA A 107 -12.24 -10.03 9.78
CA ALA A 107 -11.33 -8.91 10.11
C ALA A 107 -9.98 -9.05 9.38
N ALA A 108 -9.46 -10.28 9.36
CA ALA A 108 -8.17 -10.48 8.65
C ALA A 108 -8.32 -10.18 7.15
N ALA A 109 -9.44 -10.65 6.55
CA ALA A 109 -9.66 -10.34 5.13
C ALA A 109 -9.82 -8.82 4.92
N ARG A 110 -10.56 -8.19 5.76
CA ARG A 110 -10.71 -6.73 5.67
C ARG A 110 -9.36 -6.01 5.77
N ARG A 111 -8.54 -6.46 6.61
CA ARG A 111 -7.20 -5.84 6.71
C ARG A 111 -6.44 -5.94 5.38
N LEU A 112 -6.57 -7.06 4.81
CA LEU A 112 -5.85 -7.21 3.52
C LEU A 112 -6.48 -6.32 2.45
N ASP A 113 -7.82 -6.14 2.48
CA ASP A 113 -8.44 -5.21 1.52
C ASP A 113 -7.98 -3.76 1.75
N PHE A 114 -7.85 -3.38 3.04
CA PHE A 114 -7.44 -1.98 3.34
C PHE A 114 -5.93 -1.81 3.12
N GLN A 115 -5.22 -2.93 2.75
CA GLN A 115 -3.78 -2.78 2.45
C GLN A 115 -3.50 -3.07 0.97
N LEU A 116 -3.87 -4.27 0.50
CA LEU A 116 -3.54 -4.65 -0.90
C LEU A 116 -4.73 -4.31 -1.80
N GLY A 117 -5.93 -4.70 -1.36
CA GLY A 117 -7.14 -4.43 -2.16
C GLY A 117 -7.34 -2.93 -2.44
N TRP A 118 -6.89 -2.15 -1.57
CA TRP A 118 -7.09 -0.69 -1.70
C TRP A 118 -6.44 -0.17 -2.99
N TYR A 119 -5.36 -0.76 -3.42
CA TYR A 119 -4.65 -0.29 -4.64
C TYR A 119 -4.93 -1.23 -5.82
N LEU A 120 -5.09 -2.48 -5.49
CA LEU A 120 -5.09 -3.42 -6.64
C LEU A 120 -6.51 -3.59 -7.18
N HIS A 121 -7.50 -3.48 -6.30
CA HIS A 121 -8.87 -3.71 -6.78
C HIS A 121 -9.27 -2.69 -7.86
N PRO A 122 -8.94 -1.38 -7.65
CA PRO A 122 -9.29 -0.42 -8.71
C PRO A 122 -8.57 -0.73 -10.02
N ILE A 123 -7.44 -1.22 -9.99
CA ILE A 123 -6.66 -1.52 -11.22
C ILE A 123 -7.24 -2.74 -11.92
N TYR A 124 -7.77 -3.72 -11.18
CA TYR A 124 -8.22 -4.94 -11.87
C TYR A 124 -9.72 -4.88 -12.14
N PHE A 125 -10.34 -4.12 -11.23
CA PHE A 125 -11.81 -4.30 -11.34
C PHE A 125 -12.46 -2.93 -11.54
N GLY A 126 -11.59 -1.86 -11.35
CA GLY A 126 -12.14 -0.55 -11.77
C GLY A 126 -12.79 0.16 -10.58
N ASP A 127 -12.78 -0.52 -9.42
CA ASP A 127 -13.33 0.17 -8.24
C ASP A 127 -12.68 -0.36 -6.96
N TYR A 128 -12.98 0.47 -5.81
CA TYR A 128 -12.38 0.01 -4.54
C TYR A 128 -13.11 -1.23 -4.01
N PRO A 129 -12.49 -2.04 -3.09
CA PRO A 129 -13.18 -3.20 -2.49
C PRO A 129 -14.49 -2.79 -1.81
N GLU A 130 -15.50 -3.73 -1.89
CA GLU A 130 -16.84 -3.45 -1.35
C GLU A 130 -16.78 -3.13 0.15
N VAL A 131 -15.93 -3.84 0.82
CA VAL A 131 -15.86 -3.63 2.28
C VAL A 131 -15.39 -2.20 2.58
N MET A 132 -14.49 -1.66 1.78
CA MET A 132 -14.05 -0.27 2.03
C MET A 132 -15.16 0.73 1.68
N GLN A 133 -15.88 0.41 0.60
CA GLN A 133 -16.97 1.35 0.24
C GLN A 133 -18.03 1.41 1.35
N GLU A 134 -18.35 0.28 1.90
CA GLU A 134 -19.38 0.23 2.94
C GLU A 134 -18.92 0.94 4.23
N ARG A 135 -17.67 0.85 4.45
CA ARG A 135 -17.24 1.35 5.77
C ARG A 135 -16.82 2.81 5.69
N LEU A 136 -16.36 3.19 4.58
CA LEU A 136 -15.80 4.55 4.54
C LEU A 136 -16.80 5.51 3.91
N GLY A 137 -17.79 5.03 3.28
CA GLY A 137 -18.83 5.90 2.69
C GLY A 137 -18.23 7.08 1.91
N ASP A 138 -18.56 8.29 2.38
CA ASP A 138 -18.22 9.52 1.60
C ASP A 138 -16.73 9.87 1.77
N ARG A 139 -16.16 9.18 2.66
CA ARG A 139 -14.71 9.45 2.85
C ARG A 139 -13.86 8.82 1.74
N LEU A 140 -14.44 7.79 1.04
CA LEU A 140 -13.71 7.09 -0.03
C LEU A 140 -14.11 7.70 -1.39
N PRO A 141 -13.14 8.30 -2.05
CA PRO A 141 -13.48 8.89 -3.35
C PRO A 141 -13.99 7.84 -4.35
N LYS A 142 -14.59 8.47 -5.42
CA LYS A 142 -15.12 7.57 -6.46
C LYS A 142 -14.40 7.84 -7.79
N PHE A 143 -14.23 6.74 -8.48
CA PHE A 143 -13.58 6.93 -9.80
C PHE A 143 -14.64 7.28 -10.84
N SER A 144 -14.33 8.32 -11.67
CA SER A 144 -15.20 8.57 -12.84
C SER A 144 -15.06 7.47 -13.90
N GLU A 145 -15.91 7.53 -14.85
CA GLU A 145 -15.82 6.52 -15.94
C GLU A 145 -14.49 6.63 -16.69
N GLU A 146 -14.06 7.81 -16.93
CA GLU A 146 -12.77 8.00 -17.62
C GLU A 146 -11.61 7.46 -16.77
N GLU A 147 -11.70 7.70 -15.50
CA GLU A 147 -10.62 7.18 -14.62
C GLU A 147 -10.64 5.64 -14.58
N ARG A 148 -11.80 5.10 -14.57
CA ARG A 148 -11.87 3.61 -14.54
C ARG A 148 -11.27 3.03 -15.82
N ASP A 149 -11.54 3.70 -16.88
CA ASP A 149 -10.95 3.22 -18.15
C ASP A 149 -9.42 3.32 -18.12
N LEU A 150 -8.99 4.41 -17.55
CA LEU A 150 -7.52 4.57 -17.45
C LEU A 150 -6.90 3.50 -16.56
N LEU A 151 -7.58 3.03 -15.56
CA LEU A 151 -7.00 2.09 -14.57
C LEU A 151 -6.95 0.68 -15.15
N ARG A 152 -7.85 0.35 -16.01
CA ARG A 152 -7.93 -1.04 -16.48
C ARG A 152 -6.61 -1.48 -17.13
N ASN A 153 -6.01 -2.49 -16.42
CA ASN A 153 -4.80 -3.18 -16.91
C ASN A 153 -3.58 -2.27 -16.93
N SER A 154 -3.56 -1.39 -15.96
CA SER A 154 -2.42 -0.45 -15.92
C SER A 154 -1.29 -1.03 -15.05
N ILE A 155 -1.18 -2.42 -15.19
CA ILE A 155 -0.05 -2.98 -14.44
C ILE A 155 0.34 -4.31 -15.11
N ASP A 156 1.66 -4.56 -15.22
CA ASP A 156 2.18 -5.82 -15.81
C ASP A 156 2.54 -6.83 -14.71
N PHE A 157 3.06 -6.33 -13.57
CA PHE A 157 3.34 -7.25 -12.45
C PHE A 157 3.08 -6.54 -11.12
N VAL A 158 2.91 -7.40 -10.10
CA VAL A 158 2.75 -6.84 -8.75
C VAL A 158 3.97 -7.21 -7.90
N GLY A 159 4.49 -6.10 -7.34
CA GLY A 159 5.56 -6.37 -6.35
C GLY A 159 5.03 -6.31 -4.91
N LEU A 160 5.52 -7.26 -4.15
CA LEU A 160 5.16 -7.20 -2.72
C LEU A 160 6.41 -7.00 -1.85
N ASN A 161 6.17 -5.87 -1.09
CA ASN A 161 7.17 -5.68 -0.04
C ASN A 161 6.68 -6.31 1.27
N HIS A 162 7.30 -7.55 1.49
CA HIS A 162 6.76 -8.27 2.66
C HIS A 162 7.85 -8.47 3.72
N TYR A 163 7.38 -8.15 5.01
CA TYR A 163 8.39 -8.26 6.09
C TYR A 163 7.89 -9.22 7.16
N THR A 164 6.61 -9.13 7.38
CA THR A 164 6.11 -10.00 8.48
C THR A 164 4.61 -10.24 8.27
N SER A 165 4.11 -11.12 9.21
CA SER A 165 2.66 -11.39 9.27
C SER A 165 2.12 -11.14 10.68
N ARG A 166 0.81 -10.81 10.63
CA ARG A 166 0.23 -10.55 11.96
C ARG A 166 -1.08 -11.32 12.10
N PHE A 167 -1.27 -11.68 13.43
CA PHE A 167 -2.63 -12.20 13.71
C PHE A 167 -3.59 -11.04 13.98
N ILE A 168 -4.78 -11.30 13.39
CA ILE A 168 -5.75 -10.19 13.46
C ILE A 168 -7.01 -10.70 14.15
N ALA A 169 -7.46 -9.88 15.15
CA ALA A 169 -8.76 -10.20 15.77
C ALA A 169 -9.74 -9.04 15.52
N HIS A 170 -11.00 -9.47 15.51
CA HIS A 170 -12.03 -8.42 15.34
C HIS A 170 -12.26 -7.70 16.69
N VAL A 171 -12.22 -6.31 16.53
CA VAL A 171 -12.48 -5.50 17.73
C VAL A 171 -13.21 -4.23 17.28
N PRO A 172 -14.45 -4.03 17.70
CA PRO A 172 -15.24 -2.87 17.27
C PRO A 172 -14.60 -1.55 17.68
N ASP A 173 -13.97 -1.60 18.87
CA ASP A 173 -13.23 -0.39 19.28
C ASP A 173 -11.72 -0.66 19.27
N SER A 174 -11.21 -0.44 18.08
CA SER A 174 -9.81 -0.83 17.88
C SER A 174 -8.89 -0.02 18.80
N PRO A 175 -7.99 -0.75 19.50
CA PRO A 175 -7.02 -0.05 20.36
C PRO A 175 -5.92 0.64 19.54
N GLU A 176 -5.96 0.48 18.18
CA GLU A 176 -4.89 1.06 17.34
C GLU A 176 -5.10 2.57 17.18
N GLU A 177 -3.91 3.24 17.12
CA GLU A 177 -4.01 4.71 17.00
C GLU A 177 -4.25 5.10 15.53
N GLY A 178 -5.21 6.00 15.30
CA GLY A 178 -5.38 6.54 13.93
C GLY A 178 -6.74 6.09 13.34
N ASP A 179 -7.37 7.00 12.69
CA ASP A 179 -8.71 6.78 12.11
C ASP A 179 -8.68 5.66 11.06
N PHE A 180 -7.50 5.47 10.43
CA PHE A 180 -7.37 4.40 9.43
C PHE A 180 -7.58 3.02 10.07
N TYR A 181 -7.01 2.80 11.17
CA TYR A 181 -7.12 1.46 11.79
C TYR A 181 -8.44 1.31 12.54
N LYS A 182 -8.92 2.43 12.99
CA LYS A 182 -10.21 2.31 13.72
C LYS A 182 -11.35 1.96 12.75
N GLY A 183 -11.23 2.39 11.53
CA GLY A 183 -12.28 2.10 10.53
C GLY A 183 -12.28 0.63 10.10
N GLN A 184 -11.28 -0.06 10.61
CA GLN A 184 -11.19 -1.47 10.18
C GLN A 184 -11.69 -2.40 11.28
N GLU A 185 -11.94 -1.87 12.53
CA GLU A 185 -12.43 -2.65 13.67
C GLU A 185 -11.62 -3.94 13.87
N MET A 186 -10.31 -3.67 14.01
CA MET A 186 -9.42 -4.84 14.19
C MET A 186 -8.29 -4.46 15.16
N GLU A 187 -7.71 -5.51 15.72
CA GLU A 187 -6.47 -5.33 16.51
C GLU A 187 -5.37 -6.26 15.99
N ARG A 188 -4.20 -5.57 15.98
CA ARG A 188 -3.02 -6.40 15.66
C ARG A 188 -2.48 -7.09 16.92
N ILE A 189 -2.31 -8.41 16.87
CA ILE A 189 -1.99 -9.13 18.13
C ILE A 189 -0.50 -9.49 18.12
N VAL A 190 -0.13 -10.37 17.32
CA VAL A 190 1.28 -10.82 17.42
C VAL A 190 1.92 -10.72 16.03
N GLU A 191 3.23 -10.15 16.24
CA GLU A 191 4.05 -10.14 15.00
C GLU A 191 4.79 -11.47 14.84
N TRP A 192 4.55 -12.07 13.78
CA TRP A 192 5.30 -13.31 13.49
C TRP A 192 6.68 -13.00 12.90
N GLU A 193 7.71 -13.61 13.44
CA GLU A 193 9.12 -13.24 13.18
C GLU A 193 9.63 -13.95 11.91
N GLY A 194 8.66 -14.76 11.14
CA GLY A 194 9.30 -15.56 10.07
C GLY A 194 8.64 -15.32 8.72
N GLY A 195 7.66 -14.24 8.65
CA GLY A 195 7.12 -13.74 7.38
C GLY A 195 6.70 -14.87 6.42
N GLU A 196 6.78 -16.29 6.75
CA GLU A 196 6.63 -17.43 5.81
C GLU A 196 5.15 -17.72 5.56
N LYS A 197 4.17 -17.23 6.40
CA LYS A 197 2.75 -17.66 6.26
C LYS A 197 2.11 -17.01 5.02
N MET A 198 2.60 -15.86 4.74
CA MET A 198 2.02 -15.28 3.51
C MET A 198 2.28 -16.18 2.30
N VAL A 199 3.51 -16.73 2.21
CA VAL A 199 3.95 -17.44 0.99
C VAL A 199 3.23 -18.79 0.91
N ARG A 200 2.74 -19.32 2.09
CA ARG A 200 2.14 -20.67 2.11
C ARG A 200 0.64 -20.58 1.78
N ARG A 201 -0.01 -19.36 1.79
CA ARG A 201 -1.48 -19.35 1.62
C ARG A 201 -1.88 -18.35 0.55
N TYR A 202 -0.88 -17.73 -0.11
CA TYR A 202 -1.19 -16.79 -1.20
C TYR A 202 -1.96 -17.51 -2.31
N ASP A 203 -2.89 -18.55 -1.90
CA ASP A 203 -3.58 -19.33 -2.94
C ASP A 203 -5.09 -19.30 -2.65
N SER A 204 -5.72 -18.02 -3.00
CA SER A 204 -7.08 -18.23 -3.56
C SER A 204 -7.99 -17.06 -3.16
N SER A 205 -7.47 -15.91 -2.57
CA SER A 205 -8.55 -14.98 -2.15
C SER A 205 -8.37 -13.62 -2.86
N LEU A 206 -7.26 -13.47 -3.75
CA LEU A 206 -7.20 -12.14 -4.39
C LEU A 206 -7.10 -12.29 -5.90
N SER A 207 -7.96 -13.30 -6.51
CA SER A 207 -7.99 -13.30 -7.99
C SER A 207 -6.74 -12.65 -8.58
N LEU A 208 -5.62 -12.61 -7.79
CA LEU A 208 -4.36 -12.10 -8.38
C LEU A 208 -3.69 -13.21 -9.19
N SER A 209 -4.42 -14.33 -9.32
CA SER A 209 -3.95 -15.53 -10.03
C SER A 209 -3.57 -15.19 -11.49
N ARG A 210 -3.79 -13.80 -11.89
CA ARG A 210 -3.47 -13.56 -13.32
C ARG A 210 -2.26 -12.64 -13.45
N SER A 211 -1.64 -12.14 -12.26
CA SER A 211 -0.52 -11.20 -12.43
C SER A 211 0.78 -11.83 -11.94
N GLN A 212 1.85 -11.49 -12.76
CA GLN A 212 3.21 -11.87 -12.30
C GLN A 212 3.58 -11.15 -10.99
N ILE A 213 3.90 -11.92 -9.92
CA ILE A 213 4.20 -11.34 -8.59
C ILE A 213 5.72 -11.36 -8.37
N GLN A 214 6.07 -10.15 -7.92
CA GLN A 214 7.46 -10.05 -7.45
C GLN A 214 7.50 -9.74 -5.95
N ILE A 215 8.31 -10.64 -5.29
CA ILE A 215 8.41 -10.41 -3.83
C ILE A 215 9.73 -9.69 -3.52
N LEU A 216 9.46 -8.45 -2.98
CA LEU A 216 10.65 -7.71 -2.48
C LEU A 216 10.70 -7.74 -0.95
N GLN A 217 11.97 -8.30 -0.46
CA GLN A 217 12.00 -8.45 1.01
C GLN A 217 13.20 -7.69 1.61
N CYS A 218 12.80 -7.18 2.91
CA CYS A 218 13.91 -6.65 3.74
C CYS A 218 13.60 -6.92 5.22
N MET A 219 14.62 -7.41 6.05
CA MET A 219 14.43 -7.55 7.51
C MET A 219 14.55 -6.19 8.19
N ASP A 220 13.39 -5.77 8.91
CA ASP A 220 13.50 -4.52 9.70
C ASP A 220 14.19 -4.80 11.04
N ASP A 221 15.60 -4.95 11.05
CA ASP A 221 16.23 -5.13 12.38
C ASP A 221 16.56 -3.77 12.99
N GLU A 222 15.90 -3.45 14.08
CA GLU A 222 16.30 -2.22 14.80
C GLU A 222 17.73 -2.33 15.33
N ASP A 223 18.63 -1.62 14.64
CA ASP A 223 20.05 -1.62 15.05
C ASP A 223 20.20 -1.06 16.47
N ASN A 224 20.73 -1.95 17.36
CA ASN A 224 21.14 -1.39 18.67
C ASN A 224 22.58 -0.87 18.61
N GLU A 225 22.70 0.47 18.53
CA GLU A 225 24.01 1.11 18.30
C GLU A 225 24.95 0.87 19.49
N THR A 226 24.40 0.14 20.53
CA THR A 226 25.28 -0.01 21.70
C THR A 226 25.78 -1.46 21.83
N SER A 227 25.47 -2.34 20.80
CA SER A 227 25.85 -3.75 20.93
C SER A 227 27.33 -3.94 20.59
N PRO A 228 28.04 -4.73 21.43
CA PRO A 228 29.44 -5.05 21.10
C PRO A 228 29.58 -5.65 19.69
N LEU A 229 30.77 -5.32 18.98
CA LEU A 229 31.04 -5.73 17.58
C LEU A 229 30.73 -7.21 17.37
N HIS A 230 31.07 -8.07 18.28
CA HIS A 230 30.83 -9.51 18.05
C HIS A 230 29.34 -9.84 18.01
N GLU A 231 28.52 -9.11 18.70
CA GLU A 231 27.04 -9.29 18.64
C GLU A 231 26.47 -8.66 17.36
N MET A 232 27.13 -7.55 16.91
CA MET A 232 26.67 -6.91 15.65
C MET A 232 27.01 -7.77 14.44
N ILE A 233 28.10 -8.58 14.59
CA ILE A 233 28.50 -9.40 13.42
C ILE A 233 27.78 -10.76 13.49
N ASP A 234 27.22 -11.07 14.72
CA ASP A 234 26.47 -12.33 14.87
C ASP A 234 25.06 -12.15 14.28
N ASP A 235 24.96 -12.57 12.91
CA ASP A 235 23.73 -12.28 12.12
C ASP A 235 22.91 -13.56 11.96
N LYS A 236 22.81 -14.39 13.01
CA LYS A 236 22.12 -15.69 12.92
C LYS A 236 20.61 -15.48 12.70
N LEU A 237 20.11 -14.42 13.23
CA LEU A 237 18.65 -14.19 13.05
C LEU A 237 18.32 -13.81 11.62
N ARG A 238 19.15 -12.87 11.08
CA ARG A 238 18.88 -12.51 9.67
C ARG A 238 19.09 -13.72 8.74
N VAL A 239 20.12 -14.51 9.05
CA VAL A 239 20.37 -15.68 8.17
C VAL A 239 19.20 -16.65 8.27
N VAL A 240 18.71 -16.87 9.52
CA VAL A 240 17.60 -17.84 9.67
C VAL A 240 16.34 -17.27 9.01
N TYR A 241 16.09 -16.03 9.19
CA TYR A 241 14.93 -15.39 8.56
C TYR A 241 14.95 -15.57 7.04
N PHE A 242 16.08 -15.25 6.41
CA PHE A 242 16.12 -15.32 4.94
C PHE A 242 16.05 -16.77 4.47
N LYS A 243 16.67 -17.63 5.24
CA LYS A 243 16.61 -19.05 4.82
C LYS A 243 15.17 -19.56 4.86
N ARG A 244 14.48 -19.26 5.92
CA ARG A 244 13.09 -19.76 6.03
C ARG A 244 12.20 -19.12 4.96
N TYR A 245 12.37 -17.85 4.75
CA TYR A 245 11.53 -17.15 3.75
C TYR A 245 11.80 -17.69 2.34
N LEU A 246 13.12 -17.86 2.03
CA LEU A 246 13.45 -18.38 0.67
C LEU A 246 12.88 -19.78 0.47
N ALA A 247 12.95 -20.55 1.55
CA ALA A 247 12.36 -21.90 1.44
C ALA A 247 10.85 -21.81 1.16
N ALA A 248 10.22 -20.91 1.87
CA ALA A 248 8.76 -20.75 1.64
C ALA A 248 8.47 -20.26 0.22
N VAL A 249 9.24 -19.30 -0.28
CA VAL A 249 9.03 -18.83 -1.67
C VAL A 249 9.26 -19.99 -2.64
N ALA A 250 10.33 -20.74 -2.40
CA ALA A 250 10.61 -21.87 -3.30
C ALA A 250 9.42 -22.84 -3.33
N GLN A 251 8.85 -23.06 -2.16
CA GLN A 251 7.67 -23.96 -2.13
C GLN A 251 6.49 -23.35 -2.89
N ALA A 252 6.33 -22.09 -2.70
CA ALA A 252 5.24 -21.42 -3.43
C ALA A 252 5.43 -21.52 -4.95
N ILE A 253 6.69 -21.37 -5.41
CA ILE A 253 6.95 -21.48 -6.87
C ILE A 253 6.58 -22.89 -7.34
N LYS A 254 6.83 -23.92 -6.49
CA LYS A 254 6.52 -25.31 -6.87
C LYS A 254 5.01 -25.53 -6.94
N LEU A 255 4.30 -24.76 -6.12
CA LEU A 255 2.83 -24.96 -6.10
C LEU A 255 2.17 -24.08 -7.18
N SER A 256 2.99 -23.57 -8.27
CA SER A 256 2.55 -22.86 -9.49
C SER A 256 1.98 -21.49 -9.15
N TYR A 257 2.42 -20.87 -8.00
CA TYR A 257 2.13 -19.43 -7.87
C TYR A 257 3.01 -18.60 -8.81
N PHE A 258 2.46 -17.70 -9.76
CA PHE A 258 3.20 -16.92 -10.79
C PHE A 258 4.22 -16.00 -10.13
N ILE A 259 5.06 -16.57 -9.20
CA ILE A 259 6.17 -15.75 -8.67
C ILE A 259 7.31 -15.71 -9.69
N ILE A 260 7.67 -14.50 -10.13
CA ILE A 260 8.60 -14.39 -11.28
C ILE A 260 9.99 -13.97 -10.79
N SER A 261 10.03 -13.52 -9.40
CA SER A 261 11.40 -13.18 -8.93
C SER A 261 11.33 -12.80 -7.45
N TYR A 262 12.50 -13.08 -6.72
CA TYR A 262 12.69 -12.74 -5.30
C TYR A 262 13.94 -11.86 -5.15
N SER A 263 13.62 -10.62 -4.46
CA SER A 263 14.79 -9.74 -4.24
C SER A 263 14.93 -9.42 -2.75
N VAL A 264 16.27 -9.39 -2.28
CA VAL A 264 16.57 -9.01 -0.88
C VAL A 264 17.25 -7.64 -0.88
N SER A 265 16.55 -6.70 -0.19
CA SER A 265 17.23 -5.39 -0.02
C SER A 265 17.99 -5.33 1.31
N ILE A 266 19.33 -5.20 1.18
CA ILE A 266 20.16 -5.09 2.40
C ILE A 266 20.56 -3.61 2.58
N PRO A 267 19.98 -2.92 3.62
CA PRO A 267 20.38 -1.52 3.78
C PRO A 267 21.90 -1.38 3.95
N VAL A 268 22.62 -0.91 2.86
CA VAL A 268 24.06 -0.64 3.03
C VAL A 268 24.23 0.68 3.80
N GLU A 269 24.33 0.63 5.14
CA GLU A 269 24.78 1.87 5.80
C GLU A 269 26.26 2.14 5.52
#